data_AF-A0AAW8BQK0-F1
#
_entry.id   AF-A0AAW8BQK0-F1
#
_cell.length_a   1.000
_cell.length_b   1.000
_cell.length_c   1.000
_cell.angle_alpha   90.00
_cell.angle_beta   90.00
_cell.angle_gamma   90.00
#
_symmetry.space_group_name_H-M   'P 1'
#
loop_
_entity.id
_entity.type
_entity.pdbx_description
1 polymer ?
#
loop_
_entity_poly.entity_id
_entity_poly.type
_entity_poly.pdbx_seq_one_letter_code
_entity_poly.pdbx_strand_id
1 'polypeptide(L)'
;MTTTDPQGFDYDTGLFDVPDSARTVPEPKEKLSRTAQQHRKVARRIGAGIHPLGEPIRLHPDAPRDLDYQEAKRSTAGGPRCGSCRFREIQGWPKCMLPTVIGGRTIFPRNTGSDASDVAAWWPACTNWEPR
;
A
#
# COMPACT_ATOMS: atom_id res chain seq x y z
N MET A 1 -26.18 51.70 10.29
CA MET A 1 -27.63 51.95 10.21
C MET A 1 -28.30 50.68 10.68
N THR A 2 -28.75 50.68 11.93
CA THR A 2 -29.36 49.54 12.62
C THR A 2 -30.86 49.56 12.33
N THR A 3 -31.37 48.53 11.67
CA THR A 3 -32.81 48.39 11.40
C THR A 3 -33.42 47.57 12.54
N THR A 4 -34.25 48.20 13.36
CA THR A 4 -34.96 47.57 14.49
C THR A 4 -36.39 47.24 14.05
N ASP A 5 -36.80 45.98 14.20
CA ASP A 5 -38.17 45.50 13.97
C ASP A 5 -39.09 45.89 15.16
N PRO A 6 -40.35 46.31 14.94
CA PRO A 6 -41.30 46.68 16.00
C PRO A 6 -41.68 45.55 16.98
N GLN A 7 -41.26 44.29 16.78
CA GLN A 7 -41.45 43.20 17.74
C GLN A 7 -40.26 42.98 18.71
N GLY A 8 -39.20 43.80 18.66
CA GLY A 8 -38.13 43.79 19.66
C GLY A 8 -37.27 42.53 19.68
N PHE A 9 -37.24 41.77 18.58
CA PHE A 9 -36.28 40.69 18.41
C PHE A 9 -35.08 41.20 17.61
N ASP A 10 -33.93 41.29 18.29
CA ASP A 10 -32.61 41.45 17.67
C ASP A 10 -32.25 40.16 16.93
N TYR A 11 -32.33 40.16 15.60
CA TYR A 11 -31.95 39.02 14.75
C TYR A 11 -30.54 39.11 14.19
N ASP A 12 -29.64 39.80 14.89
CA ASP A 12 -28.24 39.89 14.50
C ASP A 12 -27.39 39.25 15.59
N THR A 13 -26.50 38.35 15.18
CA THR A 13 -25.54 37.59 16.01
C THR A 13 -26.05 36.24 16.57
N GLY A 14 -25.66 35.14 15.91
CA GLY A 14 -25.18 33.98 16.68
C GLY A 14 -25.76 32.59 16.43
N LEU A 15 -26.62 32.34 15.44
CA LEU A 15 -27.13 30.97 15.22
C LEU A 15 -26.04 29.97 14.78
N PHE A 16 -24.90 30.46 14.26
CA PHE A 16 -23.74 29.67 13.85
C PHE A 16 -22.44 30.04 14.59
N ASP A 17 -22.49 30.94 15.57
CA ASP A 17 -21.31 31.28 16.37
C ASP A 17 -21.11 30.25 17.47
N VAL A 18 -20.35 29.21 17.12
CA VAL A 18 -19.87 28.22 18.09
C VAL A 18 -18.85 28.93 18.99
N PRO A 19 -19.09 29.03 20.32
CA PRO A 19 -18.13 29.65 21.23
C PRO A 19 -16.80 28.91 21.15
N ASP A 20 -15.68 29.64 21.27
CA ASP A 20 -14.34 29.03 21.16
C ASP A 20 -14.13 27.89 22.18
N SER A 21 -14.83 27.92 23.31
CA SER A 21 -14.84 26.86 24.33
C SER A 21 -15.50 25.55 23.87
N ALA A 22 -16.35 25.58 22.84
CA ALA A 22 -16.98 24.40 22.24
C ALA A 22 -16.16 23.82 21.07
N ARG A 23 -15.06 24.47 20.67
CA ARG A 23 -14.11 23.92 19.69
C ARG A 23 -13.24 22.87 20.38
N THR A 24 -13.61 21.60 20.27
CA THR A 24 -12.73 20.51 20.68
C THR A 24 -11.51 20.45 19.76
N VAL A 25 -10.30 20.61 20.31
CA VAL A 25 -9.06 20.33 19.59
C VAL A 25 -9.07 18.84 19.25
N PRO A 26 -9.08 18.44 17.98
CA PRO A 26 -9.03 17.03 17.64
C PRO A 26 -7.72 16.46 18.18
N GLU A 27 -7.80 15.34 18.88
CA GLU A 27 -6.60 14.66 19.36
C GLU A 27 -5.63 14.45 18.18
N PRO A 28 -4.32 14.72 18.38
CA PRO A 28 -3.35 14.54 17.33
C PRO A 28 -3.36 13.07 16.89
N LYS A 29 -3.89 12.82 15.69
CA LYS A 29 -3.94 11.48 15.10
C LYS A 29 -2.53 10.90 15.14
N GLU A 30 -2.37 9.79 15.84
CA GLU A 30 -1.09 9.08 15.92
C GLU A 30 -0.60 8.77 14.50
N LYS A 31 0.43 9.50 14.05
CA LYS A 31 0.99 9.34 12.72
C LYS A 31 1.86 8.09 12.75
N LEU A 32 1.36 6.99 12.21
CA LEU A 32 2.16 5.79 11.95
C LEU A 32 3.47 6.20 11.26
N SER A 33 4.58 5.59 11.67
CA SER A 33 5.86 5.78 10.98
C SER A 33 5.75 5.41 9.50
N ARG A 34 6.58 6.01 8.63
CA ARG A 34 6.57 5.72 7.19
C ARG A 34 6.69 4.22 6.90
N THR A 35 7.51 3.52 7.69
CA THR A 35 7.70 2.06 7.60
C THR A 35 6.43 1.31 8.00
N ALA A 36 5.78 1.69 9.10
CA ALA A 36 4.53 1.07 9.53
C ALA A 36 3.39 1.28 8.50
N GLN A 37 3.31 2.47 7.89
CA GLN A 37 2.38 2.75 6.80
C GLN A 37 2.64 1.84 5.60
N GLN A 38 3.90 1.67 5.20
CA GLN A 38 4.27 0.80 4.07
C GLN A 38 3.95 -0.67 4.37
N HIS A 39 4.27 -1.16 5.57
CA HIS A 39 3.93 -2.52 5.97
C HIS A 39 2.41 -2.75 5.94
N ARG A 40 1.63 -1.81 6.49
CA ARG A 40 0.16 -1.88 6.45
C ARG A 40 -0.38 -1.88 5.01
N LYS A 41 0.23 -1.08 4.12
CA LYS A 41 -0.13 -1.04 2.70
C LYS A 41 0.15 -2.38 2.01
N VAL A 42 1.32 -2.97 2.25
CA VAL A 42 1.69 -4.29 1.70
C VAL A 42 0.77 -5.39 2.24
N ALA A 43 0.52 -5.40 3.55
CA ALA A 43 -0.40 -6.35 4.17
C ALA A 43 -1.81 -6.27 3.59
N ARG A 44 -2.33 -5.05 3.39
CA ARG A 44 -3.64 -4.83 2.75
C ARG A 44 -3.68 -5.37 1.32
N ARG A 45 -2.61 -5.16 0.53
CA ARG A 45 -2.52 -5.68 -0.84
C ARG A 45 -2.60 -7.20 -0.85
N ILE A 46 -1.83 -7.84 0.02
CA ILE A 46 -1.77 -9.31 0.06
C ILE A 46 -3.10 -9.90 0.54
N GLY A 47 -3.73 -9.31 1.56
CA GLY A 47 -5.09 -9.69 1.97
C GLY A 47 -6.11 -9.58 0.84
N ALA A 48 -5.94 -8.62 -0.07
CA ALA A 48 -6.77 -8.45 -1.27
C ALA A 48 -6.36 -9.32 -2.47
N GLY A 49 -5.39 -10.24 -2.32
CA GLY A 49 -4.89 -11.05 -3.43
C GLY A 49 -4.05 -10.26 -4.45
N ILE A 50 -3.52 -9.10 -4.05
CA ILE A 50 -2.68 -8.22 -4.87
C ILE A 50 -1.22 -8.38 -4.43
N HIS A 51 -0.32 -8.44 -5.41
CA HIS A 51 1.11 -8.53 -5.16
C HIS A 51 1.64 -7.29 -4.42
N PRO A 52 2.69 -7.39 -3.58
CA PRO A 52 3.28 -6.25 -2.88
C PRO A 52 3.67 -5.07 -3.78
N LEU A 53 4.10 -5.33 -5.01
CA LEU A 53 4.37 -4.29 -6.02
C LEU A 53 3.12 -3.46 -6.39
N GLY A 54 1.92 -3.99 -6.16
CA GLY A 54 0.64 -3.35 -6.45
C GLY A 54 0.00 -3.85 -7.75
N GLU A 55 -1.02 -3.12 -8.17
CA GLU A 55 -1.78 -3.43 -9.39
C GLU A 55 -0.95 -3.18 -10.66
N PRO A 56 -1.21 -3.93 -11.74
CA PRO A 56 -2.27 -4.95 -11.92
C PRO A 56 -1.87 -6.36 -11.46
N ILE A 57 -0.79 -6.51 -10.69
CA ILE A 57 -0.17 -7.82 -10.42
C ILE A 57 -0.97 -8.56 -9.33
N ARG A 58 -1.53 -9.71 -9.69
CA ARG A 58 -2.26 -10.60 -8.77
C ARG A 58 -1.33 -11.62 -8.12
N LEU A 59 -1.68 -12.06 -6.92
CA LEU A 59 -1.00 -13.18 -6.25
C LEU A 59 -1.28 -14.50 -6.94
N HIS A 60 -0.31 -15.40 -6.89
CA HIS A 60 -0.49 -16.79 -7.30
C HIS A 60 -1.56 -17.45 -6.41
N PRO A 61 -2.43 -18.34 -6.94
CA PRO A 61 -3.46 -19.03 -6.14
C PRO A 61 -2.89 -19.76 -4.93
N ASP A 62 -1.78 -20.47 -5.12
CA ASP A 62 -1.11 -21.25 -4.07
C ASP A 62 -0.08 -20.45 -3.25
N ALA A 63 0.09 -19.16 -3.51
CA ALA A 63 1.03 -18.36 -2.74
C ALA A 63 0.50 -18.10 -1.31
N PRO A 64 1.40 -18.10 -0.31
CA PRO A 64 1.02 -17.81 1.07
C PRO A 64 0.44 -16.39 1.19
N ARG A 65 -0.65 -16.24 1.93
CA ARG A 65 -1.33 -14.93 2.14
C ARG A 65 -1.04 -14.36 3.52
N ASP A 66 -0.52 -15.21 4.39
CA ASP A 66 0.01 -14.97 5.71
C ASP A 66 1.42 -14.33 5.61
N LEU A 67 1.46 -13.06 6.00
CA LEU A 67 2.66 -12.23 6.04
C LEU A 67 3.11 -12.00 7.47
N ASP A 68 3.58 -13.02 8.16
CA ASP A 68 4.60 -12.74 9.15
C ASP A 68 5.96 -12.79 8.43
N TYR A 69 6.66 -11.65 8.37
CA TYR A 69 8.01 -11.57 7.80
C TYR A 69 8.94 -12.64 8.43
N GLN A 70 8.80 -12.87 9.73
CA GLN A 70 9.64 -13.83 10.45
C GLN A 70 9.30 -15.26 10.07
N GLU A 71 8.01 -15.57 9.93
CA GLU A 71 7.53 -16.90 9.56
C GLU A 71 7.81 -17.19 8.07
N ALA A 72 7.54 -16.22 7.20
CA ALA A 72 7.85 -16.28 5.77
C ALA A 72 9.35 -16.43 5.48
N LYS A 73 10.22 -15.82 6.30
CA LYS A 73 11.68 -15.96 6.17
C LYS A 73 12.19 -17.33 6.64
N ARG A 74 11.50 -17.97 7.59
CA ARG A 74 11.85 -19.29 8.15
C ARG A 74 11.20 -20.46 7.41
N SER A 75 10.08 -20.24 6.73
CA SER A 75 9.31 -21.27 6.06
C SER A 75 9.83 -21.57 4.66
N THR A 76 10.45 -22.74 4.49
CA THR A 76 10.69 -23.40 3.19
C THR A 76 9.48 -24.21 2.69
N ALA A 77 8.43 -24.36 3.52
CA ALA A 77 7.29 -25.23 3.25
C ALA A 77 6.07 -24.51 2.61
N GLY A 78 6.09 -23.18 2.52
CA GLY A 78 4.91 -22.39 2.16
C GLY A 78 4.93 -21.84 0.73
N GLY A 79 4.44 -22.61 -0.24
CA GLY A 79 3.96 -22.17 -1.55
C GLY A 79 4.92 -21.34 -2.44
N PRO A 80 4.44 -20.87 -3.60
CA PRO A 80 5.19 -20.00 -4.50
C PRO A 80 5.56 -18.66 -3.86
N ARG A 81 6.86 -18.34 -3.83
CA ARG A 81 7.40 -17.06 -3.36
C ARG A 81 8.25 -16.40 -4.44
N CYS A 82 8.40 -15.09 -4.36
CA CYS A 82 9.28 -14.36 -5.27
C CYS A 82 10.73 -14.84 -5.17
N GLY A 83 11.19 -15.28 -4.00
CA GLY A 83 12.53 -15.82 -3.76
C GLY A 83 12.83 -17.08 -4.56
N SER A 84 11.82 -17.91 -4.82
CA SER A 84 11.93 -19.12 -5.64
C SER A 84 11.54 -18.90 -7.11
N CYS A 85 11.29 -17.65 -7.52
CA CYS A 85 10.92 -17.31 -8.89
C CYS A 85 12.15 -17.15 -9.77
N ARG A 86 12.18 -17.80 -10.95
CA ARG A 86 13.27 -17.61 -11.92
C ARG A 86 13.48 -16.16 -12.33
N PHE A 87 12.40 -15.37 -12.39
CA PHE A 87 12.42 -13.96 -12.81
C PHE A 87 12.96 -13.02 -11.74
N ARG A 88 13.28 -13.49 -10.53
CA ARG A 88 13.87 -12.64 -9.50
C ARG A 88 15.38 -12.60 -9.63
N GLU A 89 15.93 -11.46 -10.03
CA GLU A 89 17.38 -11.26 -10.16
C GLU A 89 17.91 -10.24 -9.16
N ILE A 90 19.19 -10.35 -8.81
CA ILE A 90 19.90 -9.37 -7.97
C ILE A 90 20.81 -8.55 -8.88
N GLN A 91 20.37 -7.34 -9.23
CA GLN A 91 21.15 -6.37 -10.03
C GLN A 91 21.47 -5.14 -9.17
N GLY A 92 22.21 -5.37 -8.08
CA GLY A 92 22.38 -4.41 -6.98
C GLY A 92 21.20 -4.43 -6.00
N TRP A 93 19.97 -4.46 -6.52
CA TRP A 93 18.73 -4.65 -5.77
C TRP A 93 17.93 -5.84 -6.32
N PRO A 94 17.09 -6.50 -5.51
CA PRO A 94 16.31 -7.63 -6.00
C PRO A 94 15.15 -7.15 -6.89
N LYS A 95 15.16 -7.49 -8.18
CA LYS A 95 14.17 -7.04 -9.17
C LYS A 95 13.42 -8.20 -9.80
N CYS A 96 12.21 -7.91 -10.29
CA CYS A 96 11.48 -8.83 -11.17
C CYS A 96 11.80 -8.51 -12.63
N MET A 97 12.49 -9.43 -13.28
CA MET A 97 12.91 -9.41 -14.67
C MET A 97 11.94 -10.21 -15.55
N LEU A 98 10.63 -10.20 -15.25
CA LEU A 98 9.63 -10.82 -16.10
C LEU A 98 9.64 -10.09 -17.47
N PRO A 99 9.99 -10.75 -18.58
CA PRO A 99 10.02 -10.10 -19.88
C PRO A 99 8.59 -9.83 -20.36
N THR A 100 8.40 -8.69 -21.02
CA THR A 100 7.15 -8.35 -21.70
C THR A 100 7.49 -7.82 -23.08
N VAL A 101 6.86 -8.37 -24.12
CA VAL A 101 7.10 -7.93 -25.51
C VAL A 101 6.03 -6.92 -25.90
N ILE A 102 6.44 -5.69 -26.22
CA ILE A 102 5.57 -4.62 -26.71
C ILE A 102 6.20 -4.05 -27.98
N GLY A 103 5.45 -4.12 -29.10
CA GLY A 103 5.92 -3.59 -30.39
C GLY A 103 7.24 -4.23 -30.88
N GLY A 104 7.43 -5.54 -30.64
CA GLY A 104 8.65 -6.27 -31.04
C GLY A 104 9.87 -6.01 -30.16
N ARG A 105 9.75 -5.25 -29.08
CA ARG A 105 10.82 -4.99 -28.10
C ARG A 105 10.51 -5.67 -26.77
N THR A 106 11.52 -6.32 -26.19
CA THR A 106 11.44 -6.86 -24.83
C THR A 106 11.72 -5.76 -23.82
N ILE A 107 10.78 -5.54 -22.91
CA ILE A 107 10.93 -4.64 -21.76
C ILE A 107 10.69 -5.39 -20.44
N PHE A 108 11.13 -4.80 -19.34
CA PHE A 108 10.98 -5.34 -17.98
C PHE A 108 10.17 -4.36 -17.13
N PRO A 109 8.83 -4.34 -17.25
CA PRO A 109 7.99 -3.29 -16.69
C PRO A 109 8.01 -3.24 -15.15
N ARG A 110 8.47 -4.32 -14.50
CA ARG A 110 8.57 -4.45 -13.04
C ARG A 110 9.94 -4.05 -12.50
N ASN A 111 10.87 -3.65 -13.36
CA ASN A 111 12.17 -3.11 -12.97
C ASN A 111 12.14 -1.57 -13.07
N THR A 112 11.80 -0.88 -11.98
CA THR A 112 11.65 0.59 -11.98
C THR A 112 12.83 1.34 -11.37
N GLY A 113 13.98 0.69 -11.16
CA GLY A 113 15.19 1.35 -10.63
C GLY A 113 15.08 1.96 -9.23
N SER A 114 13.99 1.73 -8.49
CA SER A 114 13.73 2.29 -7.16
C SER A 114 13.51 1.22 -6.10
N ASP A 115 13.79 1.53 -4.84
CA ASP A 115 13.54 0.67 -3.68
C ASP A 115 12.08 0.21 -3.56
N ALA A 116 11.14 1.05 -4.00
CA ALA A 116 9.71 0.74 -4.04
C ALA A 116 9.35 -0.46 -4.93
N SER A 117 10.23 -0.85 -5.87
CA SER A 117 10.08 -2.04 -6.71
C SER A 117 10.96 -3.22 -6.32
N ASP A 118 11.61 -3.16 -5.17
CA ASP A 118 12.44 -4.25 -4.69
C ASP A 118 11.60 -5.46 -4.31
N VAL A 119 11.86 -6.58 -4.98
CA VAL A 119 11.12 -7.82 -4.81
C VAL A 119 11.79 -8.66 -3.74
N ALA A 120 11.30 -8.54 -2.51
CA ALA A 120 11.83 -9.31 -1.40
C ALA A 120 11.62 -10.82 -1.62
N ALA A 121 12.60 -11.64 -1.24
CA ALA A 121 12.55 -13.09 -1.49
C ALA A 121 11.38 -13.79 -0.78
N TRP A 122 10.98 -13.29 0.38
CA TRP A 122 9.92 -13.86 1.20
C TRP A 122 8.52 -13.42 0.78
N TRP A 123 8.38 -12.47 -0.16
CA TRP A 123 7.07 -12.06 -0.66
C TRP A 123 6.36 -13.20 -1.39
N PRO A 124 5.02 -13.31 -1.27
CA PRO A 124 4.25 -14.26 -2.03
C PRO A 124 4.34 -13.97 -3.53
N ALA A 125 4.43 -15.03 -4.32
CA ALA A 125 4.62 -14.86 -5.75
C ALA A 125 3.38 -14.35 -6.47
N CYS A 126 3.59 -13.78 -7.65
CA CYS A 126 2.51 -13.41 -8.55
C CYS A 126 2.04 -14.58 -9.40
N THR A 127 0.95 -14.40 -10.15
CA THR A 127 0.44 -15.39 -11.11
C THR A 127 1.41 -15.77 -12.23
N ASN A 128 2.42 -14.95 -12.54
CA ASN A 128 3.49 -15.27 -13.50
C ASN A 128 4.71 -15.95 -12.85
N TRP A 129 4.53 -16.56 -11.68
CA TRP A 129 5.62 -17.26 -11.02
C TRP A 129 6.02 -18.49 -11.83
N GLU A 130 7.33 -18.70 -11.92
CA GLU A 130 7.91 -19.91 -12.48
C GLU A 130 9.03 -20.38 -11.55
N PRO A 131 9.14 -21.68 -11.28
CA PRO A 131 10.20 -22.21 -10.43
C PRO A 131 11.58 -21.91 -11.04
N ARG A 132 12.53 -21.57 -10.17
CA ARG A 132 13.95 -21.46 -10.52
C ARG A 132 14.63 -22.82 -10.58
#